data_AF-A0A087UZH8-F1
#
_entry.id   AF-A0A087UZH8-F1
#
_cell.length_a   1.000
_cell.length_b   1.000
_cell.length_c   1.000
_cell.angle_alpha   90.00
_cell.angle_beta   90.00
_cell.angle_gamma   90.00
#
_symmetry.space_group_name_H-M   'P 1'
#
loop_
_entity.id
_entity.type
_entity.pdbx_description
1 polymer ?
#
loop_
_entity_poly.entity_id
_entity_poly.type
_entity_poly.pdbx_seq_one_letter_code
_entity_poly.pdbx_strand_id
1 'polypeptide(L)'
;MCSADSLVDVAVEIPKACWQSLDFLNHRYHRKRAFYLACIAHALLESDLVSEMKFSLQNDCYLSPVLRIIPKDISQFTVNLTAYPNEQAFKLNRFIPVRNNVRSSWMLGIEEDRDIPTPHYNAIILADVLLPKLNNYLKEEITAQNVKDGLILLKLWCRQRALTMGYGRLNGFILTMLVSYLLKKQKINSAMNAYQIFRCSLLALHKENLLEFGISLCEEAKSDLSLEEFKKAYQVVFVEISGFLNICYAVTEETYKMVQHEAKLGLQILDKESPDSFSLLFMHRITFSKK
;
A
#
# COMPACT_ATOMS: atom_id res chain seq x y z
N MET A 1 18.94 -7.14 18.65
CA MET A 1 17.51 -7.19 19.03
C MET A 1 16.77 -6.18 18.18
N CYS A 2 15.85 -6.62 17.32
CA CYS A 2 15.07 -5.73 16.46
C CYS A 2 14.25 -4.79 17.36
N SER A 3 14.47 -3.47 17.30
CA SER A 3 13.43 -2.56 17.80
C SER A 3 12.24 -2.75 16.85
N ALA A 4 11.23 -3.46 17.34
CA ALA A 4 9.92 -3.43 16.74
C ALA A 4 9.33 -2.08 17.15
N ASP A 5 9.54 -1.05 16.33
CA ASP A 5 8.63 0.08 16.33
C ASP A 5 7.26 -0.51 15.98
N SER A 6 6.46 -0.78 17.02
CA SER A 6 5.14 -1.36 16.87
C SER A 6 4.22 -0.25 16.37
N LEU A 7 4.30 -0.02 15.06
CA LEU A 7 3.52 0.99 14.37
C LEU A 7 2.13 0.43 14.07
N VAL A 8 1.11 1.14 14.56
CA VAL A 8 -0.31 0.83 14.31
C VAL A 8 -0.89 1.96 13.46
N ASP A 9 -1.48 1.63 12.32
CA ASP A 9 -2.23 2.59 11.52
C ASP A 9 -3.70 2.57 11.96
N VAL A 10 -4.23 3.74 12.30
CA VAL A 10 -5.64 3.94 12.68
C VAL A 10 -6.28 4.87 11.66
N ALA A 11 -7.33 4.40 11.02
CA ALA A 11 -8.10 5.16 10.04
C ALA A 11 -9.20 5.97 10.75
N VAL A 12 -9.31 7.26 10.41
CA VAL A 12 -10.34 8.16 10.93
C VAL A 12 -11.19 8.67 9.78
N GLU A 13 -12.48 8.39 9.81
CA GLU A 13 -13.40 8.86 8.77
C GLU A 13 -13.63 10.37 8.88
N ILE A 14 -13.52 11.07 7.77
CA ILE A 14 -13.92 12.46 7.64
C ILE A 14 -15.42 12.50 7.31
N PRO A 15 -16.25 13.15 8.16
CA PRO A 15 -17.69 13.20 7.98
C PRO A 15 -18.12 13.72 6.61
N LYS A 16 -19.23 13.18 6.08
CA LYS A 16 -19.82 13.59 4.78
C LYS A 16 -20.03 15.10 4.65
N ALA A 17 -20.38 15.78 5.74
CA ALA A 17 -20.62 17.22 5.78
C ALA A 17 -19.38 18.07 5.44
N CYS A 18 -18.17 17.51 5.55
CA CYS A 18 -16.93 18.20 5.20
C CYS A 18 -16.67 18.21 3.68
N TRP A 19 -17.38 17.38 2.92
CA TRP A 19 -17.15 17.14 1.50
C TRP A 19 -18.16 17.84 0.59
N GLN A 20 -17.65 18.34 -0.54
CA GLN A 20 -18.39 18.90 -1.66
C GLN A 20 -18.11 18.07 -2.92
N SER A 21 -19.04 18.13 -3.88
CA SER A 21 -19.01 17.29 -5.07
C SER A 21 -17.74 17.43 -5.93
N LEU A 22 -17.07 18.58 -5.88
CA LEU A 22 -15.87 18.90 -6.66
C LEU A 22 -14.57 18.89 -5.84
N ASP A 23 -14.58 18.40 -4.60
CA ASP A 23 -13.37 18.38 -3.77
C ASP A 23 -12.30 17.41 -4.27
N PHE A 24 -12.64 16.50 -5.17
CA PHE A 24 -11.64 15.65 -5.82
C PHE A 24 -10.69 16.45 -6.74
N LEU A 25 -11.06 17.65 -7.18
CA LEU A 25 -10.27 18.48 -8.09
C LEU A 25 -9.20 19.31 -7.37
N ASN A 26 -8.08 19.54 -8.07
CA ASN A 26 -7.15 20.64 -7.80
C ASN A 26 -6.68 20.69 -6.33
N HIS A 27 -6.27 19.54 -5.80
CA HIS A 27 -5.78 19.34 -4.43
C HIS A 27 -6.73 19.72 -3.29
N ARG A 28 -8.02 20.02 -3.56
CA ARG A 28 -9.00 20.36 -2.52
C ARG A 28 -9.16 19.22 -1.52
N TYR A 29 -9.23 17.98 -2.00
CA TYR A 29 -9.27 16.78 -1.19
C TYR A 29 -8.10 16.70 -0.21
N HIS A 30 -6.87 16.78 -0.72
CA HIS A 30 -5.66 16.68 0.10
C HIS A 30 -5.58 17.79 1.14
N ARG A 31 -5.95 19.03 0.76
CA ARG A 31 -5.99 20.17 1.69
C ARG A 31 -7.02 19.96 2.80
N LYS A 32 -8.24 19.53 2.47
CA LYS A 32 -9.28 19.22 3.46
C LYS A 32 -8.88 18.09 4.40
N ARG A 33 -8.29 17.03 3.86
CA ARG A 33 -7.75 15.89 4.63
C ARG A 33 -6.64 16.33 5.60
N ALA A 34 -5.68 17.13 5.13
CA ALA A 34 -4.61 17.67 5.96
C ALA A 34 -5.14 18.61 7.06
N PHE A 35 -6.09 19.49 6.70
CA PHE A 35 -6.74 20.38 7.66
C PHE A 35 -7.51 19.60 8.74
N TYR A 36 -8.22 18.55 8.36
CA TYR A 36 -8.92 17.69 9.32
C TYR A 36 -7.94 17.02 10.31
N LEU A 37 -6.81 16.52 9.83
CA LEU A 37 -5.74 16.00 10.70
C LEU A 37 -5.17 17.08 11.64
N ALA A 38 -5.05 18.33 11.17
CA ALA A 38 -4.64 19.45 12.02
C ALA A 38 -5.67 19.78 13.11
N CYS A 39 -6.96 19.69 12.80
CA CYS A 39 -8.02 19.82 13.82
C CYS A 39 -7.95 18.70 14.87
N ILE A 40 -7.69 17.45 14.45
CA ILE A 40 -7.47 16.33 15.39
C ILE A 40 -6.24 16.61 16.25
N ALA A 41 -5.13 17.04 15.63
CA ALA A 41 -3.90 17.38 16.36
C ALA A 41 -4.16 18.45 17.42
N HIS A 42 -4.88 19.52 17.05
CA HIS A 42 -5.25 20.58 17.99
C HIS A 42 -6.08 20.05 19.17
N ALA A 43 -7.09 19.22 18.90
CA ALA A 43 -7.91 18.62 19.96
C ALA A 43 -7.10 17.67 20.88
N LEU A 44 -6.08 16.98 20.34
CA LEU A 44 -5.20 16.10 21.11
C LEU A 44 -4.17 16.86 21.95
N LEU A 45 -3.82 18.10 21.60
CA LEU A 45 -2.94 18.94 22.45
C LEU A 45 -3.60 19.28 23.79
N GLU A 46 -4.93 19.41 23.80
CA GLU A 46 -5.72 19.67 25.00
C GLU A 46 -6.05 18.39 25.79
N SER A 47 -5.52 17.25 25.35
CA SER A 47 -5.83 15.92 25.89
C SER A 47 -4.61 15.29 26.58
N ASP A 48 -4.86 14.57 27.67
CA ASP A 48 -3.83 13.81 28.39
C ASP A 48 -3.46 12.46 27.72
N LEU A 49 -4.07 12.12 26.58
CA LEU A 49 -3.92 10.81 25.93
C LEU A 49 -2.58 10.61 25.22
N VAL A 50 -1.88 11.68 24.85
CA VAL A 50 -0.73 11.65 23.95
C VAL A 50 0.51 12.22 24.64
N SER A 51 1.62 11.49 24.61
CA SER A 51 2.91 11.96 25.13
C SER A 51 3.72 12.71 24.09
N GLU A 52 3.72 12.23 22.85
CA GLU A 52 4.40 12.88 21.72
C GLU A 52 3.51 12.89 20.48
N MET A 53 3.59 13.96 19.70
CA MET A 53 2.81 14.12 18.48
C MET A 53 3.62 14.86 17.41
N LYS A 54 3.58 14.36 16.17
CA LYS A 54 4.19 15.01 15.00
C LYS A 54 3.50 14.63 13.70
N PHE A 55 3.60 15.48 12.71
CA PHE A 55 3.25 15.10 11.34
C PHE A 55 4.30 14.18 10.73
N SER A 56 3.85 13.23 9.92
CA SER A 56 4.69 12.33 9.12
C SER A 56 3.99 12.06 7.79
N LEU A 57 4.57 11.21 6.95
CA LEU A 57 4.04 10.89 5.61
C LEU A 57 3.69 9.40 5.54
N GLN A 58 2.47 9.10 5.10
CA GLN A 58 2.08 7.73 4.79
C GLN A 58 2.86 7.26 3.57
N ASN A 59 3.52 6.11 3.67
CA ASN A 59 4.31 5.53 2.57
C ASN A 59 5.32 6.51 1.94
N ASP A 60 5.85 7.48 2.71
CA ASP A 60 6.74 8.55 2.25
C ASP A 60 6.15 9.39 1.09
N CYS A 61 4.82 9.46 0.98
CA CYS A 61 4.12 10.29 -0.01
C CYS A 61 3.78 11.68 0.56
N TYR A 62 4.27 12.74 -0.08
CA TYR A 62 4.04 14.12 0.34
C TYR A 62 2.56 14.56 0.32
N LEU A 63 1.73 13.91 -0.49
CA LEU A 63 0.29 14.20 -0.58
C LEU A 63 -0.56 13.42 0.43
N SER A 64 0.06 12.56 1.23
CA SER A 64 -0.60 11.70 2.22
C SER A 64 -0.04 11.94 3.62
N PRO A 65 -0.23 13.13 4.21
CA PRO A 65 0.19 13.38 5.59
C PRO A 65 -0.54 12.45 6.57
N VAL A 66 0.13 12.10 7.66
CA VAL A 66 -0.45 11.37 8.79
C VAL A 66 -0.06 12.07 10.09
N LEU A 67 -0.92 11.97 11.09
CA LEU A 67 -0.60 12.44 12.43
C LEU A 67 -0.03 11.26 13.22
N ARG A 68 1.26 11.31 13.50
CA ARG A 68 1.96 10.28 14.27
C ARG A 68 1.96 10.66 15.74
N ILE A 69 1.45 9.77 16.58
CA ILE A 69 1.35 9.96 18.02
C ILE A 69 2.00 8.80 18.78
N ILE A 70 2.49 9.10 19.98
CA ILE A 70 2.85 8.13 21.00
C ILE A 70 1.82 8.26 22.11
N PRO A 71 1.00 7.23 22.37
CA PRO A 71 0.05 7.26 23.48
C PRO A 71 0.78 7.26 24.83
N LYS A 72 0.27 8.02 25.80
CA LYS A 72 0.89 8.19 27.12
C LYS A 72 0.99 6.88 27.90
N ASP A 73 -0.09 6.09 27.91
CA ASP A 73 -0.17 4.84 28.70
C ASP A 73 0.42 3.62 27.99
N ILE A 74 0.74 3.74 26.68
CA ILE A 74 1.17 2.62 25.84
C ILE A 74 2.33 3.04 24.94
N SER A 75 3.37 3.61 25.54
CA SER A 75 4.50 4.26 24.86
C SER A 75 5.37 3.33 23.99
N GLN A 76 5.18 2.02 24.08
CA GLN A 76 5.83 1.03 23.20
C GLN A 76 5.22 0.99 21.79
N PHE A 77 4.04 1.60 21.58
CA PHE A 77 3.42 1.71 20.27
C PHE A 77 3.54 3.12 19.73
N THR A 78 3.72 3.19 18.41
CA THR A 78 3.53 4.41 17.64
C THR A 78 2.23 4.26 16.87
N VAL A 79 1.38 5.29 16.87
CA VAL A 79 0.12 5.26 16.11
C VAL A 79 0.18 6.31 15.00
N ASN A 80 -0.12 5.92 13.77
CA ASN A 80 -0.39 6.86 12.69
C ASN A 80 -1.90 7.01 12.53
N LEU A 81 -2.42 8.21 12.77
CA LEU A 81 -3.78 8.57 12.41
C LEU A 81 -3.82 8.99 10.93
N THR A 82 -4.60 8.25 10.14
CA THR A 82 -4.82 8.49 8.72
C THR A 82 -6.27 8.89 8.52
N ALA A 83 -6.51 10.12 8.06
CA ALA A 83 -7.86 10.56 7.75
C ALA A 83 -8.26 10.09 6.33
N TYR A 84 -9.48 9.59 6.17
CA TYR A 84 -10.00 9.11 4.89
C TYR A 84 -11.44 9.62 4.65
N PRO A 85 -11.92 9.73 3.41
CA PRO A 85 -13.25 10.25 3.12
C PRO A 85 -14.31 9.17 3.38
N ASN A 86 -15.52 9.59 3.72
CA ASN A 86 -16.65 8.68 3.77
C ASN A 86 -16.87 8.00 2.40
N GLU A 87 -17.33 6.74 2.39
CA GLU A 87 -17.46 5.92 1.16
C GLU A 87 -18.30 6.57 0.04
N GLN A 88 -19.26 7.43 0.41
CA GLN A 88 -20.15 8.12 -0.54
C GLN A 88 -19.62 9.48 -1.01
N ALA A 89 -18.44 9.92 -0.55
CA ALA A 89 -17.92 11.25 -0.87
C ALA A 89 -17.68 11.40 -2.38
N PHE A 90 -17.19 10.36 -3.05
CA PHE A 90 -16.79 10.41 -4.44
C PHE A 90 -17.14 9.13 -5.21
N LYS A 91 -17.46 9.27 -6.51
CA LYS A 91 -17.66 8.13 -7.41
C LYS A 91 -16.32 7.62 -7.94
N LEU A 92 -16.09 6.30 -7.89
CA LEU A 92 -14.81 5.68 -8.29
C LEU A 92 -14.40 5.99 -9.73
N ASN A 93 -15.38 6.07 -10.64
CA ASN A 93 -15.16 6.37 -12.06
C ASN A 93 -14.51 7.74 -12.33
N ARG A 94 -14.47 8.64 -11.34
CA ARG A 94 -13.75 9.92 -11.43
C ARG A 94 -12.24 9.76 -11.33
N PHE A 95 -11.77 8.63 -10.80
CA PHE A 95 -10.36 8.38 -10.49
C PHE A 95 -9.72 7.33 -11.41
N ILE A 96 -10.38 6.97 -12.51
CA ILE A 96 -9.78 6.06 -13.49
C ILE A 96 -8.48 6.67 -14.08
N PRO A 97 -7.52 5.85 -14.54
CA PRO A 97 -6.18 6.34 -14.88
C PRO A 97 -6.14 7.45 -15.94
N VAL A 98 -7.09 7.42 -16.89
CA VAL A 98 -7.15 8.38 -18.02
C VAL A 98 -7.72 9.76 -17.64
N ARG A 99 -8.26 9.93 -16.43
CA ARG A 99 -8.88 11.19 -16.01
C ARG A 99 -7.84 12.18 -15.50
N ASN A 100 -7.99 13.44 -15.89
CA ASN A 100 -7.35 14.57 -15.23
C ASN A 100 -8.23 15.04 -14.07
N ASN A 101 -7.62 15.20 -12.90
CA ASN A 101 -8.21 15.87 -11.73
C ASN A 101 -7.33 17.00 -11.17
N VAL A 102 -6.21 17.30 -11.84
CA VAL A 102 -5.37 18.47 -11.54
C VAL A 102 -5.18 19.25 -12.84
N ARG A 103 -5.95 20.33 -13.00
CA ARG A 103 -5.96 21.11 -14.23
C ARG A 103 -4.66 21.91 -14.38
N SER A 104 -4.05 21.89 -15.57
CA SER A 104 -2.83 22.63 -15.87
C SER A 104 -3.00 24.14 -15.67
N SER A 105 -4.18 24.69 -15.99
CA SER A 105 -4.50 26.10 -15.74
C SER A 105 -4.50 26.47 -14.26
N TRP A 106 -4.89 25.54 -13.38
CA TRP A 106 -4.85 25.76 -11.94
C TRP A 106 -3.46 25.55 -11.34
N MET A 107 -2.71 24.54 -11.83
CA MET A 107 -1.41 24.16 -11.26
C MET A 107 -0.27 25.03 -11.78
N LEU A 108 -0.26 25.32 -13.08
CA LEU A 108 0.83 25.99 -13.79
C LEU A 108 0.43 27.37 -14.35
N GLY A 109 -0.86 27.72 -14.34
CA GLY A 109 -1.35 28.95 -14.96
C GLY A 109 -1.33 28.89 -16.50
N ILE A 110 -1.19 27.70 -17.08
CA ILE A 110 -1.10 27.48 -18.53
C ILE A 110 -2.43 26.93 -19.03
N GLU A 111 -3.01 27.56 -20.05
CA GLU A 111 -4.11 26.98 -20.80
C GLU A 111 -3.54 25.98 -21.81
N GLU A 112 -3.84 24.70 -21.61
CA GLU A 112 -3.49 23.62 -22.53
C GLU A 112 -4.73 23.21 -23.33
N ASP A 113 -4.54 22.88 -24.61
CA ASP A 113 -5.62 22.40 -25.48
C ASP A 113 -6.22 21.05 -25.01
N ARG A 114 -5.46 20.27 -24.23
CA ARG A 114 -5.88 18.98 -23.70
C ARG A 114 -5.40 18.75 -22.28
N ASP A 115 -6.32 18.34 -21.40
CA ASP A 115 -6.01 17.92 -20.05
C ASP A 115 -5.20 16.61 -20.03
N ILE A 116 -3.98 16.66 -19.49
CA ILE A 116 -3.11 15.49 -19.33
C ILE A 116 -3.62 14.60 -18.18
N PRO A 117 -3.75 13.27 -18.32
CA PRO A 117 -4.21 12.40 -17.24
C PRO A 117 -3.35 12.52 -15.96
N THR A 118 -3.97 12.38 -14.78
CA THR A 118 -3.29 12.51 -13.48
C THR A 118 -3.38 11.22 -12.65
N PRO A 119 -2.87 10.07 -13.15
CA PRO A 119 -3.11 8.75 -12.57
C PRO A 119 -2.63 8.62 -11.12
N HIS A 120 -1.43 9.11 -10.78
CA HIS A 120 -0.92 9.04 -9.41
C HIS A 120 -1.76 9.86 -8.41
N TYR A 121 -2.19 11.07 -8.80
CA TYR A 121 -3.09 11.89 -7.99
C TYR A 121 -4.40 11.14 -7.74
N ASN A 122 -4.98 10.57 -8.80
CA ASN A 122 -6.22 9.81 -8.72
C ASN A 122 -6.10 8.60 -7.79
N ALA A 123 -5.00 7.83 -7.93
CA ALA A 123 -4.75 6.64 -7.15
C ALA A 123 -4.57 6.92 -5.65
N ILE A 124 -3.97 8.05 -5.27
CA ILE A 124 -3.83 8.42 -3.84
C ILE A 124 -5.21 8.64 -3.21
N ILE A 125 -6.09 9.39 -3.87
CA ILE A 125 -7.46 9.62 -3.36
C ILE A 125 -8.23 8.30 -3.31
N LEU A 126 -8.12 7.50 -4.36
CA LEU A 126 -8.83 6.24 -4.46
C LEU A 126 -8.36 5.21 -3.43
N ALA A 127 -7.07 5.21 -3.06
CA ALA A 127 -6.53 4.38 -1.99
C ALA A 127 -7.16 4.72 -0.62
N ASP A 128 -7.40 6.00 -0.34
CA ASP A 128 -8.09 6.43 0.89
C ASP A 128 -9.59 6.08 0.84
N VAL A 129 -10.27 6.30 -0.30
CA VAL A 129 -11.70 5.96 -0.48
C VAL A 129 -11.95 4.47 -0.28
N LEU A 130 -11.07 3.61 -0.81
CA LEU A 130 -11.21 2.16 -0.74
C LEU A 130 -10.63 1.55 0.54
N LEU A 131 -9.99 2.35 1.41
CA LEU A 131 -9.28 1.87 2.59
C LEU A 131 -10.15 0.94 3.49
N PRO A 132 -11.38 1.31 3.88
CA PRO A 132 -12.21 0.44 4.73
C PRO A 132 -12.58 -0.87 4.03
N LYS A 133 -12.96 -0.79 2.75
CA LYS A 133 -13.38 -1.94 1.94
C LYS A 133 -12.24 -2.94 1.78
N LEU A 134 -11.03 -2.46 1.47
CA LEU A 134 -9.85 -3.32 1.31
C LEU A 134 -9.42 -3.94 2.63
N ASN A 135 -9.49 -3.19 3.74
CA ASN A 135 -9.17 -3.72 5.05
C ASN A 135 -10.16 -4.81 5.50
N ASN A 136 -11.46 -4.62 5.28
CA ASN A 136 -12.47 -5.64 5.57
C ASN A 136 -12.28 -6.89 4.70
N TYR A 137 -12.01 -6.71 3.41
CA TYR A 137 -11.69 -7.81 2.51
C TYR A 137 -10.49 -8.64 3.02
N LEU A 138 -9.39 -7.99 3.38
CA LEU A 138 -8.22 -8.70 3.91
C LEU A 138 -8.49 -9.41 5.24
N LYS A 139 -9.34 -8.83 6.09
CA LYS A 139 -9.75 -9.44 7.36
C LYS A 139 -10.56 -10.74 7.15
N GLU A 140 -11.40 -10.77 6.12
CA GLU A 140 -12.21 -11.93 5.75
C GLU A 140 -11.39 -13.00 5.01
N GLU A 141 -10.45 -12.60 4.16
CA GLU A 141 -9.61 -13.51 3.37
C GLU A 141 -8.48 -14.14 4.21
N ILE A 142 -7.81 -13.35 5.05
CA ILE A 142 -6.62 -13.77 5.80
C ILE A 142 -7.01 -14.25 7.21
N THR A 143 -7.68 -15.40 7.28
CA THR A 143 -8.20 -15.95 8.53
C THR A 143 -7.30 -17.04 9.12
N ALA A 144 -6.80 -17.95 8.28
CA ALA A 144 -6.01 -19.11 8.69
C ALA A 144 -4.66 -18.74 9.32
N GLN A 145 -4.31 -19.40 10.43
CA GLN A 145 -3.09 -19.10 11.18
C GLN A 145 -1.81 -19.33 10.36
N ASN A 146 -1.74 -20.43 9.61
CA ASN A 146 -0.59 -20.71 8.75
C ASN A 146 -0.34 -19.60 7.71
N VAL A 147 -1.40 -19.01 7.17
CA VAL A 147 -1.32 -17.88 6.22
C VAL A 147 -0.78 -16.64 6.91
N LYS A 148 -1.25 -16.35 8.12
CA LYS A 148 -0.74 -15.23 8.93
C LYS A 148 0.74 -15.40 9.25
N ASP A 149 1.16 -16.60 9.62
CA ASP A 149 2.56 -16.91 9.94
C ASP A 149 3.46 -16.80 8.68
N GLY A 150 3.00 -17.31 7.53
CA GLY A 150 3.69 -17.13 6.24
C GLY A 150 3.81 -15.65 5.83
N LEU A 151 2.77 -14.85 6.08
CA LEU A 151 2.79 -13.40 5.88
C LEU A 151 3.78 -12.68 6.79
N ILE A 152 3.89 -13.10 8.05
CA ILE A 152 4.89 -12.57 8.98
C ILE A 152 6.30 -12.85 8.44
N LEU A 153 6.58 -14.07 7.99
CA LEU A 153 7.87 -14.42 7.38
C LEU A 153 8.16 -13.56 6.14
N LEU A 154 7.17 -13.38 5.27
CA LEU A 154 7.32 -12.55 4.06
C LEU A 154 7.64 -11.09 4.41
N LYS A 155 6.89 -10.48 5.34
CA LYS A 155 7.11 -9.09 5.77
C LYS A 155 8.46 -8.93 6.47
N LEU A 156 8.85 -9.90 7.31
CA LEU A 156 10.16 -9.92 7.96
C LEU A 156 11.28 -9.99 6.93
N TRP A 157 11.19 -10.90 5.96
CA TRP A 157 12.16 -11.05 4.88
C TRP A 157 12.34 -9.76 4.07
N CYS A 158 11.23 -9.10 3.69
CA CYS A 158 11.27 -7.82 2.99
C CYS A 158 11.92 -6.73 3.85
N ARG A 159 11.62 -6.67 5.15
CA ARG A 159 12.21 -5.71 6.09
C ARG A 159 13.72 -5.90 6.21
N GLN A 160 14.20 -7.14 6.32
CA GLN A 160 15.63 -7.42 6.44
C GLN A 160 16.43 -7.01 5.20
N ARG A 161 15.79 -6.98 4.02
CA ARG A 161 16.39 -6.53 2.76
C ARG A 161 16.11 -5.07 2.42
N ALA A 162 15.54 -4.32 3.36
CA ALA A 162 15.13 -2.93 3.20
C ALA A 162 14.18 -2.67 2.01
N LEU A 163 13.42 -3.69 1.58
CA LEU A 163 12.47 -3.60 0.45
C LEU A 163 11.20 -2.82 0.81
N THR A 164 10.97 -2.62 2.11
CA THR A 164 9.82 -1.89 2.67
C THR A 164 10.17 -0.46 3.05
N MET A 165 11.20 0.16 2.46
CA MET A 165 11.65 1.52 2.80
C MET A 165 11.56 2.45 1.58
N GLY A 166 11.29 3.74 1.82
CA GLY A 166 11.18 4.76 0.77
C GLY A 166 9.81 4.82 0.08
N TYR A 167 9.64 5.84 -0.77
CA TYR A 167 8.49 6.01 -1.65
C TYR A 167 8.50 4.97 -2.78
N GLY A 168 7.34 4.43 -3.15
CA GLY A 168 7.22 3.41 -4.20
C GLY A 168 7.61 1.99 -3.79
N ARG A 169 7.81 1.75 -2.49
CA ARG A 169 8.11 0.43 -1.92
C ARG A 169 6.96 -0.58 -2.03
N LEU A 170 7.29 -1.88 -1.94
CA LEU A 170 6.31 -2.92 -1.61
C LEU A 170 6.07 -2.92 -0.10
N ASN A 171 5.04 -2.20 0.35
CA ASN A 171 4.69 -2.14 1.75
C ASN A 171 3.95 -3.42 2.21
N GLY A 172 3.75 -3.54 3.53
CA GLY A 172 3.07 -4.68 4.12
C GLY A 172 1.64 -4.90 3.60
N PHE A 173 0.95 -3.85 3.16
CA PHE A 173 -0.38 -3.94 2.56
C PHE A 173 -0.33 -4.63 1.18
N ILE A 174 0.54 -4.17 0.27
CA ILE A 174 0.73 -4.78 -1.06
C ILE A 174 1.14 -6.26 -0.92
N LEU A 175 2.04 -6.58 0.01
CA LEU A 175 2.44 -7.97 0.28
C LEU A 175 1.26 -8.83 0.78
N THR A 176 0.37 -8.25 1.58
CA THR A 176 -0.82 -8.96 2.08
C THR A 176 -1.84 -9.18 0.95
N MET A 177 -2.04 -8.18 0.11
CA MET A 177 -2.86 -8.29 -1.11
C MET A 177 -2.31 -9.34 -2.08
N LEU A 178 -0.99 -9.45 -2.22
CA LEU A 178 -0.36 -10.50 -3.04
C LEU A 178 -0.68 -11.90 -2.51
N VAL A 179 -0.55 -12.13 -1.20
CA VAL A 179 -0.89 -13.45 -0.61
C VAL A 179 -2.37 -13.76 -0.79
N SER A 180 -3.25 -12.79 -0.59
CA SER A 180 -4.68 -12.92 -0.90
C SER A 180 -4.92 -13.28 -2.38
N TYR A 181 -4.20 -12.66 -3.31
CA TYR A 181 -4.25 -13.03 -4.74
C TYR A 181 -3.81 -14.48 -4.97
N LEU A 182 -2.75 -14.94 -4.32
CA LEU A 182 -2.27 -16.33 -4.44
C LEU A 182 -3.29 -17.33 -3.88
N LEU A 183 -4.00 -17.00 -2.79
CA LEU A 183 -5.11 -17.80 -2.27
C LEU A 183 -6.25 -17.86 -3.28
N LYS A 184 -6.70 -16.71 -3.80
CA LYS A 184 -7.78 -16.63 -4.79
C LYS A 184 -7.47 -17.41 -6.07
N LYS A 185 -6.20 -17.40 -6.52
CA LYS A 185 -5.74 -18.17 -7.68
C LYS A 185 -5.37 -19.63 -7.35
N GLN A 186 -5.60 -20.08 -6.11
CA GLN A 186 -5.29 -21.42 -5.63
C GLN A 186 -3.81 -21.82 -5.81
N LYS A 187 -2.92 -20.82 -5.90
CA LYS A 187 -1.45 -21.02 -5.94
C LYS A 187 -0.90 -21.35 -4.55
N ILE A 188 -1.65 -20.97 -3.51
CA ILE A 188 -1.47 -21.41 -2.13
C ILE A 188 -2.82 -21.80 -1.54
N ASN A 189 -2.82 -22.57 -0.45
CA ASN A 189 -4.02 -22.91 0.30
C ASN A 189 -3.75 -22.86 1.82
N SER A 190 -4.83 -22.82 2.62
CA SER A 190 -4.75 -22.68 4.07
C SER A 190 -4.15 -23.89 4.81
N ALA A 191 -4.05 -25.05 4.16
CA ALA A 191 -3.42 -26.25 4.74
C ALA A 191 -1.89 -26.24 4.59
N MET A 192 -1.34 -25.41 3.71
CA MET A 192 0.10 -25.22 3.59
C MET A 192 0.66 -24.61 4.86
N ASN A 193 1.87 -25.04 5.25
CA ASN A 193 2.57 -24.46 6.38
C ASN A 193 3.18 -23.08 6.03
N ALA A 194 3.60 -22.34 7.06
CA ALA A 194 4.16 -20.99 6.89
C ALA A 194 5.36 -20.94 5.93
N TYR A 195 6.23 -21.96 5.95
CA TYR A 195 7.38 -22.08 5.05
C TYR A 195 6.94 -22.20 3.58
N GLN A 196 5.96 -23.08 3.31
CA GLN A 196 5.44 -23.28 1.95
C GLN A 196 4.76 -22.02 1.42
N ILE A 197 3.99 -21.32 2.26
CA ILE A 197 3.36 -20.04 1.89
C ILE A 197 4.41 -18.97 1.59
N PHE A 198 5.44 -18.87 2.44
CA PHE A 198 6.57 -17.96 2.20
C PHE A 198 7.30 -18.27 0.89
N ARG A 199 7.65 -19.54 0.65
CA ARG A 199 8.33 -19.99 -0.57
C ARG A 199 7.49 -19.69 -1.82
N CYS A 200 6.19 -19.99 -1.79
CA CYS A 200 5.29 -19.67 -2.89
C CYS A 200 5.14 -18.16 -3.12
N SER A 201 5.19 -17.36 -2.05
CA SER A 201 5.19 -15.89 -2.16
C SER A 201 6.46 -15.38 -2.84
N LEU A 202 7.64 -15.93 -2.53
CA LEU A 202 8.87 -15.60 -3.24
C LEU A 202 8.85 -16.06 -4.71
N LEU A 203 8.30 -17.25 -4.99
CA LEU A 203 8.10 -17.72 -6.36
C LEU A 203 7.21 -16.75 -7.14
N ALA A 204 6.13 -16.25 -6.53
CA ALA A 204 5.25 -15.27 -7.14
C ALA A 204 5.99 -13.94 -7.39
N LEU A 205 6.67 -13.39 -6.38
CA LEU A 205 7.46 -12.17 -6.54
C LEU A 205 8.54 -12.30 -7.61
N HIS A 206 9.12 -13.49 -7.80
CA HIS A 206 10.12 -13.73 -8.84
C HIS A 206 9.50 -13.90 -10.24
N LYS A 207 8.41 -14.67 -10.35
CA LYS A 207 7.87 -15.15 -11.64
C LYS A 207 6.64 -14.39 -12.15
N GLU A 208 5.83 -13.80 -11.29
CA GLU A 208 4.66 -13.03 -11.75
C GLU A 208 5.14 -11.78 -12.47
N ASN A 209 4.58 -11.56 -13.66
CA ASN A 209 5.01 -10.48 -14.53
C ASN A 209 4.08 -9.27 -14.38
N LEU A 210 4.20 -8.60 -13.22
CA LEU A 210 3.47 -7.36 -12.94
C LEU A 210 3.90 -6.20 -13.85
N LEU A 211 5.05 -6.33 -14.52
CA LEU A 211 5.61 -5.33 -15.44
C LEU A 211 5.05 -5.45 -16.85
N GLU A 212 4.80 -6.66 -17.36
CA GLU A 212 4.32 -6.85 -18.73
C GLU A 212 2.81 -6.99 -18.77
N PHE A 213 2.26 -7.96 -18.03
CA PHE A 213 0.83 -8.28 -18.09
C PHE A 213 0.02 -7.67 -16.95
N GLY A 214 0.66 -7.40 -15.81
CA GLY A 214 -0.05 -7.02 -14.60
C GLY A 214 -0.86 -8.19 -14.00
N ILE A 215 -1.43 -7.96 -12.82
CA ILE A 215 -2.36 -8.90 -12.19
C ILE A 215 -3.57 -8.17 -11.62
N SER A 216 -4.68 -8.90 -11.43
CA SER A 216 -5.90 -8.36 -10.83
C SER A 216 -6.53 -9.33 -9.83
N LEU A 217 -7.03 -8.78 -8.73
CA LEU A 217 -7.94 -9.44 -7.80
C LEU A 217 -9.41 -9.31 -8.24
N CYS A 218 -9.73 -8.34 -9.10
CA CYS A 218 -11.04 -8.20 -9.71
C CYS A 218 -11.23 -9.28 -10.78
N GLU A 219 -12.45 -9.82 -10.90
CA GLU A 219 -12.80 -10.71 -12.00
C GLU A 219 -12.98 -9.88 -13.27
N GLU A 220 -12.39 -10.31 -14.39
CA GLU A 220 -12.41 -9.56 -15.66
C GLU A 220 -13.83 -9.21 -16.11
N ALA A 221 -14.78 -10.15 -15.97
CA ALA A 221 -16.19 -9.94 -16.32
C ALA A 221 -16.90 -8.84 -15.50
N LYS A 222 -16.33 -8.43 -14.37
CA LYS A 222 -16.88 -7.41 -13.46
C LYS A 222 -16.09 -6.10 -13.53
N SER A 223 -15.00 -6.05 -14.29
CA SER A 223 -14.14 -4.88 -14.37
C SER A 223 -14.55 -3.98 -15.52
N ASP A 224 -14.82 -2.71 -15.22
CA ASP A 224 -15.04 -1.69 -16.24
C ASP A 224 -13.74 -1.26 -16.95
N LEU A 225 -12.58 -1.62 -16.37
CA LEU A 225 -11.25 -1.25 -16.85
C LEU A 225 -10.40 -2.50 -17.12
N SER A 226 -9.68 -2.48 -18.24
CA SER A 226 -8.71 -3.50 -18.62
C SER A 226 -7.35 -3.27 -17.96
N LEU A 227 -6.56 -4.34 -17.79
CA LEU A 227 -5.18 -4.23 -17.33
C LEU A 227 -4.32 -3.37 -18.29
N GLU A 228 -4.59 -3.42 -19.59
CA GLU A 228 -3.94 -2.60 -20.61
C GLU A 228 -4.14 -1.09 -20.37
N GLU A 229 -5.32 -0.68 -19.89
CA GLU A 229 -5.56 0.72 -19.53
C GLU A 229 -4.72 1.17 -18.32
N PHE A 230 -4.53 0.30 -17.33
CA PHE A 230 -3.61 0.58 -16.23
C PHE A 230 -2.15 0.59 -16.70
N LYS A 231 -1.76 -0.31 -17.61
CA LYS A 231 -0.40 -0.38 -18.16
C LYS A 231 0.03 0.88 -18.91
N LYS A 232 -0.92 1.59 -19.53
CA LYS A 232 -0.65 2.90 -20.15
C LYS A 232 -0.28 3.98 -19.14
N ALA A 233 -0.69 3.84 -17.87
CA ALA A 233 -0.52 4.84 -16.83
C ALA A 233 0.53 4.46 -15.77
N TYR A 234 0.84 3.17 -15.61
CA TYR A 234 1.71 2.67 -14.54
C TYR A 234 2.71 1.61 -15.04
N GLN A 235 3.89 1.58 -14.44
CA GLN A 235 4.94 0.62 -14.76
C GLN A 235 4.61 -0.77 -14.22
N VAL A 236 4.21 -0.84 -12.95
CA VAL A 236 3.81 -2.06 -12.22
C VAL A 236 2.31 -2.04 -12.00
N VAL A 237 1.59 -3.09 -12.42
CA VAL A 237 0.12 -3.15 -12.33
C VAL A 237 -0.32 -4.31 -11.45
N PHE A 238 -0.96 -3.97 -10.33
CA PHE A 238 -1.72 -4.88 -9.49
C PHE A 238 -3.05 -4.22 -9.10
N VAL A 239 -4.13 -4.66 -9.73
CA VAL A 239 -5.48 -4.10 -9.52
C VAL A 239 -6.18 -4.82 -8.37
N GLU A 240 -6.79 -4.05 -7.45
CA GLU A 240 -7.56 -4.59 -6.33
C GLU A 240 -8.97 -5.08 -6.71
N ILE A 241 -9.71 -5.60 -5.74
CA ILE A 241 -11.00 -6.29 -5.89
C ILE A 241 -12.11 -5.51 -6.60
N SER A 242 -12.10 -4.17 -6.55
CA SER A 242 -13.10 -3.32 -7.19
C SER A 242 -12.81 -3.04 -8.67
N GLY A 243 -11.58 -3.27 -9.13
CA GLY A 243 -11.18 -3.02 -10.52
C GLY A 243 -10.74 -1.58 -10.81
N PHE A 244 -10.80 -0.66 -9.83
CA PHE A 244 -10.52 0.77 -10.06
C PHE A 244 -9.10 1.19 -9.63
N LEU A 245 -8.53 0.57 -8.59
CA LEU A 245 -7.24 1.00 -8.03
C LEU A 245 -6.12 0.04 -8.40
N ASN A 246 -5.06 0.57 -9.00
CA ASN A 246 -3.75 -0.10 -9.01
C ASN A 246 -3.07 0.14 -7.65
N ILE A 247 -2.96 -0.88 -6.80
CA ILE A 247 -2.33 -0.73 -5.47
C ILE A 247 -0.82 -0.51 -5.57
N CYS A 248 -0.22 -0.83 -6.72
CA CYS A 248 1.18 -0.57 -7.04
C CYS A 248 1.38 0.80 -7.73
N TYR A 249 0.45 1.75 -7.62
CA TYR A 249 0.51 3.04 -8.32
C TYR A 249 1.82 3.82 -8.14
N ALA A 250 2.53 3.65 -7.02
CA ALA A 250 3.81 4.32 -6.76
C ALA A 250 5.04 3.43 -7.03
N VAL A 251 4.84 2.13 -7.28
CA VAL A 251 5.94 1.17 -7.44
C VAL A 251 6.56 1.33 -8.83
N THR A 252 7.86 1.60 -8.86
CA THR A 252 8.63 1.71 -10.11
C THR A 252 9.12 0.36 -10.59
N GLU A 253 9.47 0.29 -11.87
CA GLU A 253 10.09 -0.86 -12.49
C GLU A 253 11.39 -1.27 -11.79
N GLU A 254 12.25 -0.32 -11.43
CA GLU A 254 13.51 -0.59 -10.72
C GLU A 254 13.25 -1.19 -9.35
N THR A 255 12.27 -0.65 -8.62
CA THR A 255 11.89 -1.17 -7.31
C THR A 255 11.38 -2.60 -7.43
N TYR A 256 10.54 -2.88 -8.42
CA TYR A 256 10.02 -4.23 -8.63
C TYR A 256 11.10 -5.20 -9.10
N LYS A 257 12.00 -4.80 -10.01
CA LYS A 257 13.14 -5.63 -10.45
C LYS A 257 14.08 -5.96 -9.28
N MET A 258 14.32 -5.02 -8.36
CA MET A 258 15.07 -5.29 -7.13
C MET A 258 14.37 -6.37 -6.28
N VAL A 259 13.04 -6.30 -6.15
CA VAL A 259 12.27 -7.35 -5.45
C VAL A 259 12.38 -8.70 -6.16
N GLN A 260 12.26 -8.73 -7.49
CA GLN A 260 12.41 -9.97 -8.28
C GLN A 260 13.79 -10.58 -8.10
N HIS A 261 14.84 -9.76 -8.11
CA HIS A 261 16.21 -10.18 -7.89
C HIS A 261 16.40 -10.80 -6.50
N GLU A 262 15.95 -10.10 -5.46
CA GLU A 262 16.00 -10.60 -4.08
C GLU A 262 15.20 -11.88 -3.91
N ALA A 263 14.02 -11.98 -4.52
CA ALA A 263 13.18 -13.17 -4.46
C ALA A 263 13.89 -14.37 -5.11
N LYS A 264 14.57 -14.17 -6.25
CA LYS A 264 15.41 -15.19 -6.89
C LYS A 264 16.53 -15.68 -5.97
N LEU A 265 17.26 -14.77 -5.32
CA LEU A 265 18.31 -15.12 -4.36
C LEU A 265 17.73 -15.85 -3.14
N GLY A 266 16.59 -15.39 -2.63
CA GLY A 266 15.88 -16.03 -1.52
C GLY A 266 15.51 -17.48 -1.84
N LEU A 267 15.01 -17.75 -3.04
CA LEU A 267 14.71 -19.10 -3.51
C LEU A 267 15.95 -19.97 -3.60
N GLN A 268 17.06 -19.45 -4.12
CA GLN A 268 18.34 -20.18 -4.15
C GLN A 268 18.86 -20.54 -2.76
N ILE A 269 18.64 -19.70 -1.75
CA ILE A 269 18.99 -20.00 -0.35
C ILE A 269 18.10 -21.11 0.21
N LEU A 270 16.81 -21.11 -0.13
CA LEU A 270 15.87 -22.15 0.28
C LEU A 270 16.22 -23.50 -0.37
N ASP A 271 16.65 -23.51 -1.63
CA ASP A 271 16.98 -24.73 -2.38
C ASP A 271 18.28 -25.41 -1.91
N LYS A 272 19.17 -24.69 -1.22
CA LYS A 272 20.43 -25.24 -0.70
C LYS A 272 20.26 -26.12 0.55
N GLU A 273 19.08 -26.11 1.18
CA GLU A 273 18.75 -26.90 2.39
C GLU A 273 19.85 -26.84 3.48
N SER A 274 20.45 -25.66 3.67
CA SER A 274 21.52 -25.45 4.65
C SER A 274 20.93 -25.08 6.03
N PRO A 275 21.55 -25.52 7.15
CA PRO A 275 21.18 -25.06 8.48
C PRO A 275 21.23 -23.53 8.64
N ASP A 276 22.03 -22.83 7.83
CA ASP A 276 22.18 -21.36 7.89
C ASP A 276 21.09 -20.60 7.13
N SER A 277 20.25 -21.28 6.33
CA SER A 277 19.26 -20.64 5.47
C SER A 277 18.29 -19.75 6.23
N PHE A 278 17.87 -20.15 7.43
CA PHE A 278 17.00 -19.33 8.28
C PHE A 278 17.69 -18.02 8.70
N SER A 279 18.95 -18.10 9.13
CA SER A 279 19.70 -16.92 9.57
C SER A 279 19.90 -15.93 8.41
N LEU A 280 20.29 -16.44 7.24
CA LEU A 280 20.50 -15.66 6.02
C LEU A 280 19.22 -14.97 5.51
N LEU A 281 18.05 -15.59 5.70
CA LEU A 281 16.79 -15.05 5.23
C LEU A 281 16.18 -14.04 6.21
N PHE A 282 16.25 -14.30 7.52
CA PHE A 282 15.42 -13.61 8.50
C PHE A 282 16.18 -12.89 9.62
N MET A 283 17.44 -13.25 9.89
CA MET A 283 18.19 -12.73 11.05
C MET A 283 19.20 -11.63 10.67
N HIS A 284 19.69 -11.62 9.43
CA HIS A 284 20.66 -10.63 8.96
C HIS A 284 20.02 -9.52 8.12
N ARG A 285 20.25 -8.27 8.52
CA ARG A 285 19.89 -7.11 7.71
C ARG A 285 20.88 -6.94 6.57
N ILE A 286 20.38 -6.99 5.34
CA ILE A 286 21.13 -6.71 4.11
C ILE A 286 20.82 -5.27 3.72
N THR A 287 21.81 -4.39 3.88
CA THR A 287 21.72 -2.99 3.44
C THR A 287 22.01 -2.89 1.96
N PHE A 288 21.58 -1.81 1.31
CA PHE A 288 21.86 -1.56 -0.11
C PHE A 288 23.36 -1.67 -0.46
N SER A 289 24.25 -1.24 0.43
CA SER A 289 25.71 -1.36 0.28
C SER A 289 26.25 -2.80 0.28
N LYS A 290 25.43 -3.79 0.64
CA LYS A 290 25.79 -5.22 0.67
C LYS A 290 25.05 -6.03 -0.40
N LYS A 291 24.31 -5.36 -1.29
CA LYS A 291 23.67 -5.93 -2.47
C LYS A 291 24.52 -5.65 -3.69
#